data_AF-A0ABD2TG73-F1
#
_entry.id   AF-A0ABD2TG73-F1
#
_cell.length_a   1.000
_cell.length_b   1.000
_cell.length_c   1.000
_cell.angle_alpha   90.00
_cell.angle_beta   90.00
_cell.angle_gamma   90.00
#
_symmetry.space_group_name_H-M   'P 1'
#
loop_
_entity.id
_entity.type
_entity.pdbx_description
1 polymer ?
#
loop_
_entity_poly.entity_id
_entity_poly.type
_entity_poly.pdbx_seq_one_letter_code
_entity_poly.pdbx_strand_id
1 'polypeptide(L)'
;MWSTKLSQPPASSYCSLQSSLLSLAILTLLSFTYLSLKSFHSPNSPSSETPSLIVQSSQVVRAEQEVLSDVYNSPEVFRLNYEEMERKFKVFIYKDGDPKTFYQTPRKLTGKYSSEGYFFQNIRESKFVTEDPNEAHLFFIPISCHKMRGKGTSYENMTIIVQNYVDSLIAKYPYWNRTMGADHFFVTCHDVGVRATEGHPFLVKNAIRVVCSPSYDVGYIPHKDVALPQVLQPFALPAGGNDIENRTTLGFWAGHRNSKIRVILARQWENDTELDISNNRINRATGPLVYQKRFYRTKFCICPGGSQVNSARITDSIHYGCVPVILSDFYDLPFNDIIDWRKFAVVLREKDVYDLKQILKNITQEEFATLHNNLVKVQKHFQWNSPPIRHDAFHMVMYELWLRHHVIKY
;
A
#
# COMPACT_ATOMS: atom_id res chain seq x y z
N MET A 1 -13.84 -4.91 91.07
CA MET A 1 -14.58 -4.09 90.09
C MET A 1 -13.55 -3.23 89.37
N TRP A 2 -13.36 -3.46 88.07
CA TRP A 2 -12.47 -2.79 87.11
C TRP A 2 -10.95 -2.91 87.35
N SER A 3 -10.29 -3.75 86.55
CA SER A 3 -8.83 -3.77 86.39
C SER A 3 -8.51 -3.95 84.91
N THR A 4 -7.92 -2.92 84.32
CA THR A 4 -7.41 -2.84 82.94
C THR A 4 -6.05 -3.54 82.83
N LYS A 5 -5.89 -4.46 81.87
CA LYS A 5 -4.58 -4.94 81.42
C LYS A 5 -4.48 -4.85 79.89
N LEU A 6 -3.38 -4.22 79.46
CA LEU A 6 -3.02 -3.90 78.08
C LEU A 6 -2.74 -5.13 77.23
N SER A 7 -3.10 -5.02 75.95
CA SER A 7 -2.74 -5.88 74.83
C SER A 7 -1.33 -5.60 74.29
N GLN A 8 -0.53 -6.65 74.07
CA GLN A 8 0.69 -6.64 73.23
C GLN A 8 0.36 -7.11 71.80
N PRO A 9 1.03 -6.59 70.75
CA PRO A 9 0.87 -7.07 69.38
C PRO A 9 1.81 -8.25 69.05
N PRO A 10 1.50 -9.12 68.07
CA PRO A 10 2.40 -10.17 67.63
C PRO A 10 3.50 -9.64 66.70
N ALA A 11 4.67 -10.28 66.77
CA ALA A 11 5.86 -9.97 66.00
C ALA A 11 5.71 -10.22 64.49
N SER A 12 6.37 -9.37 63.71
CA SER A 12 6.39 -9.26 62.25
C SER A 12 7.03 -10.45 61.52
N SER A 13 6.35 -11.01 60.49
CA SER A 13 6.88 -12.04 59.58
C SER A 13 7.46 -11.48 58.28
N TYR A 14 8.01 -10.25 58.27
CA TYR A 14 8.42 -9.57 57.03
C TYR A 14 9.84 -9.93 56.54
N CYS A 15 10.62 -10.72 57.28
CA CYS A 15 12.03 -10.98 56.94
C CYS A 15 12.28 -12.20 56.01
N SER A 16 11.30 -13.08 55.80
CA SER A 16 11.49 -14.30 54.98
C SER A 16 11.20 -14.10 53.48
N LEU A 17 10.32 -13.17 53.12
CA LEU A 17 9.94 -12.92 51.71
C LEU A 17 11.01 -12.15 50.92
N GLN A 18 11.67 -11.15 51.51
CA GLN A 18 12.73 -10.41 50.83
C GLN A 18 13.97 -11.28 50.56
N SER A 19 14.33 -12.14 51.52
CA SER A 19 15.43 -13.10 51.38
C SER A 19 15.15 -14.14 50.28
N SER A 20 13.89 -14.57 50.14
CA SER A 20 13.45 -15.49 49.07
C SER A 20 13.50 -14.84 47.68
N LEU A 21 13.06 -13.59 47.55
CA LEU A 21 13.07 -12.86 46.28
C LEU A 21 14.48 -12.52 45.80
N LEU A 22 15.40 -12.16 46.71
CA LEU A 22 16.81 -11.97 46.36
C LEU A 22 17.48 -13.28 45.89
N SER A 23 17.13 -14.41 46.52
CA SER A 23 17.66 -15.72 46.14
C SER A 23 17.21 -16.12 44.73
N LEU A 24 15.94 -15.89 44.38
CA LEU A 24 15.41 -16.13 43.03
C LEU A 24 16.05 -15.20 41.98
N ALA A 25 16.28 -13.93 42.32
CA ALA A 25 16.93 -12.98 41.43
C ALA A 25 18.39 -13.37 41.13
N ILE A 26 19.12 -13.90 42.13
CA ILE A 26 20.50 -14.36 41.94
C ILE A 26 20.54 -15.63 41.09
N LEU A 27 19.64 -16.59 41.31
CA LEU A 27 19.54 -17.82 40.51
C LEU A 27 19.17 -17.55 39.04
N THR A 28 18.30 -16.57 38.78
CA THR A 28 17.95 -16.15 37.42
C THR A 28 19.12 -15.43 36.73
N LEU A 29 19.89 -14.60 37.44
CA LEU A 29 21.07 -13.95 36.87
C LEU A 29 22.20 -14.95 36.53
N LEU A 30 22.41 -15.95 37.39
CA LEU A 30 23.42 -16.99 37.18
C LEU A 30 23.06 -17.95 36.03
N SER A 31 21.76 -18.25 35.84
CA SER A 31 21.31 -19.07 34.71
C SER A 31 21.40 -18.32 33.37
N PHE A 32 21.10 -17.02 33.34
CA PHE A 32 21.27 -16.20 32.13
C PHE A 32 22.75 -16.01 31.75
N THR A 33 23.66 -15.83 32.73
CA THR A 33 25.09 -15.72 32.43
C THR A 33 25.69 -17.05 31.97
N TYR A 34 25.25 -18.19 32.54
CA TYR A 34 25.68 -19.53 32.10
C TYR A 34 25.21 -19.87 30.68
N LEU A 35 23.97 -19.53 30.32
CA LEU A 35 23.44 -19.71 28.96
C LEU A 35 24.13 -18.80 27.93
N SER A 36 24.43 -17.56 28.32
CA SER A 36 25.18 -16.62 27.47
C SER A 36 26.61 -17.10 27.21
N LEU A 37 27.32 -17.58 28.23
CA LEU A 37 28.68 -18.09 28.09
C LEU A 37 28.77 -19.42 27.30
N LYS A 38 27.75 -20.28 27.37
CA LYS A 38 27.66 -21.49 26.53
C LYS A 38 27.33 -21.21 25.06
N SER A 39 26.73 -20.06 24.75
CA SER A 39 26.45 -19.65 23.36
C SER A 39 27.69 -19.15 22.61
N PHE A 40 28.82 -18.94 23.28
CA PHE A 40 30.08 -18.47 22.68
C PHE A 40 31.09 -19.60 22.36
N HIS A 41 30.71 -20.87 22.48
CA HIS A 41 31.56 -21.99 22.08
C HIS A 41 30.95 -22.73 20.89
N SER A 42 31.37 -22.36 19.68
CA SER A 42 31.19 -23.19 18.48
C SER A 42 32.29 -24.26 18.44
N PRO A 43 31.99 -25.54 18.12
CA PRO A 43 32.99 -26.59 18.07
C PRO A 43 33.83 -26.51 16.78
N ASN A 44 35.15 -26.70 16.96
CA ASN A 44 36.17 -26.77 15.92
C ASN A 44 35.86 -27.80 14.82
N SER A 45 36.21 -27.48 13.58
CA SER A 45 36.46 -28.43 12.49
C SER A 45 37.84 -28.15 11.87
N PRO A 46 38.55 -29.17 11.35
CA PRO A 46 40.00 -29.15 11.25
C PRO A 46 40.56 -28.48 9.98
N SER A 47 41.82 -28.09 10.14
CA SER A 47 42.77 -27.45 9.23
C SER A 47 42.82 -27.96 7.79
N SER A 48 42.93 -27.03 6.83
CA SER A 48 43.74 -27.22 5.62
C SER A 48 44.45 -25.91 5.27
N GLU A 49 45.65 -26.08 4.72
CA GLU A 49 46.77 -25.15 4.65
C GLU A 49 46.53 -23.93 3.75
N THR A 50 47.15 -22.81 4.10
CA THR A 50 47.23 -21.62 3.24
C THR A 50 48.39 -21.79 2.24
N PRO A 51 48.18 -21.38 0.98
CA PRO A 51 49.22 -20.63 0.28
C PRO A 51 48.71 -19.24 -0.06
N SER A 52 49.51 -18.27 0.35
CA SER A 52 49.39 -16.85 0.00
C SER A 52 49.70 -16.60 -1.49
N LEU A 53 49.10 -15.51 -1.98
CA LEU A 53 49.50 -14.63 -3.09
C LEU A 53 48.85 -14.83 -4.47
N ILE A 54 48.18 -13.73 -4.87
CA ILE A 54 47.85 -13.27 -6.22
C ILE A 54 46.66 -13.97 -6.88
N VAL A 55 45.46 -13.45 -6.61
CA VAL A 55 44.39 -13.44 -7.63
C VAL A 55 43.78 -12.05 -7.67
N GLN A 56 43.77 -11.52 -8.89
CA GLN A 56 43.24 -10.24 -9.31
C GLN A 56 41.80 -9.98 -8.82
N SER A 57 41.55 -8.69 -8.69
CA SER A 57 40.33 -7.96 -8.35
C SER A 57 39.10 -8.23 -9.24
N SER A 58 38.70 -9.49 -9.47
CA SER A 58 37.60 -9.82 -10.38
C SER A 58 36.33 -10.34 -9.70
N GLN A 59 36.27 -10.40 -8.36
CA GLN A 59 35.11 -10.97 -7.64
C GLN A 59 34.24 -9.98 -6.84
N VAL A 60 34.48 -8.66 -6.94
CA VAL A 60 33.62 -7.63 -6.30
C VAL A 60 32.57 -7.05 -7.24
N VAL A 61 32.45 -7.56 -8.47
CA VAL A 61 31.36 -7.21 -9.39
C VAL A 61 30.53 -8.45 -9.73
N ARG A 62 29.97 -9.09 -8.70
CA ARG A 62 28.66 -9.75 -8.86
C ARG A 62 27.60 -8.74 -8.45
N ALA A 63 27.47 -7.69 -9.26
CA ALA A 63 26.21 -7.01 -9.36
C ALA A 63 25.21 -8.07 -9.81
N GLU A 64 24.13 -8.24 -9.04
CA GLU A 64 22.92 -8.86 -9.55
C GLU A 64 22.54 -8.10 -10.83
N GLN A 65 22.91 -8.63 -11.99
CA GLN A 65 22.08 -8.48 -13.17
C GLN A 65 20.80 -9.27 -12.86
N GLU A 66 19.95 -8.73 -11.99
CA GLU A 66 18.51 -9.01 -12.05
C GLU A 66 18.16 -8.74 -13.51
N VAL A 67 17.87 -9.79 -14.27
CA VAL A 67 17.34 -9.64 -15.63
C VAL A 67 16.14 -8.73 -15.48
N LEU A 68 16.30 -7.51 -15.96
CA LEU A 68 15.34 -6.45 -15.75
C LEU A 68 14.01 -6.92 -16.31
N SER A 69 13.03 -7.04 -15.41
CA SER A 69 11.72 -7.59 -15.75
C SER A 69 11.17 -6.85 -16.96
N ASP A 70 10.78 -7.59 -17.97
CA ASP A 70 10.20 -7.06 -19.20
C ASP A 70 8.84 -6.38 -18.96
N VAL A 71 8.28 -6.46 -17.74
CA VAL A 71 7.03 -5.78 -17.36
C VAL A 71 7.14 -4.25 -17.28
N TYR A 72 8.34 -3.68 -17.16
CA TYR A 72 8.53 -2.22 -17.12
C TYR A 72 8.49 -1.60 -18.52
N ASN A 73 7.95 -0.38 -18.65
CA ASN A 73 7.94 0.38 -19.89
C ASN A 73 9.37 0.71 -20.38
N SER A 74 10.26 1.00 -19.45
CA SER A 74 11.67 1.31 -19.71
C SER A 74 12.53 0.77 -18.57
N PRO A 75 12.90 -0.52 -18.60
CA PRO A 75 13.50 -1.19 -17.44
C PRO A 75 14.80 -0.54 -16.95
N GLU A 76 15.71 -0.17 -17.87
CA GLU A 76 16.98 0.48 -17.48
C GLU A 76 16.76 1.90 -16.92
N VAL A 77 15.83 2.66 -17.52
CA VAL A 77 15.46 3.99 -17.04
C VAL A 77 14.87 3.88 -15.64
N PHE A 78 13.99 2.92 -15.40
CA PHE A 78 13.42 2.64 -14.09
C PHE A 78 14.52 2.32 -13.08
N ARG A 79 15.41 1.37 -13.39
CA ARG A 79 16.50 0.96 -12.50
C ARG A 79 17.37 2.13 -12.06
N LEU A 80 17.88 2.91 -13.02
CA LEU A 80 18.77 4.03 -12.76
C LEU A 80 18.08 5.15 -11.96
N ASN A 81 16.86 5.54 -12.34
CA ASN A 81 16.13 6.59 -11.64
C ASN A 81 15.66 6.14 -10.25
N TYR A 82 15.32 4.85 -10.09
CA TYR A 82 14.92 4.31 -8.80
C TYR A 82 16.11 4.28 -7.84
N GLU A 83 17.30 3.87 -8.29
CA GLU A 83 18.54 3.96 -7.51
C GLU A 83 18.86 5.42 -7.12
N GLU A 84 18.62 6.38 -8.02
CA GLU A 84 18.80 7.80 -7.72
C GLU A 84 17.80 8.30 -6.67
N MET A 85 16.51 7.97 -6.81
CA MET A 85 15.48 8.27 -5.82
C MET A 85 15.89 7.72 -4.45
N GLU A 86 16.29 6.46 -4.37
CA GLU A 86 16.65 5.80 -3.11
C GLU A 86 17.80 6.51 -2.38
N ARG A 87 18.69 7.18 -3.12
CA ARG A 87 19.85 7.91 -2.59
C ARG A 87 19.54 9.36 -2.25
N LYS A 88 18.76 10.05 -3.09
CA LYS A 88 18.59 11.50 -3.03
C LYS A 88 17.26 11.96 -2.50
N PHE A 89 16.18 11.21 -2.70
CA PHE A 89 14.84 11.76 -2.50
C PHE A 89 14.58 12.08 -1.03
N LYS A 90 14.17 13.31 -0.76
CA LYS A 90 13.87 13.82 0.58
C LYS A 90 12.50 14.49 0.61
N VAL A 91 11.73 14.18 1.63
CA VAL A 91 10.39 14.70 1.88
C VAL A 91 10.35 15.33 3.25
N PHE A 92 9.95 16.60 3.33
CA PHE A 92 9.64 17.25 4.60
C PHE A 92 8.17 17.04 4.93
N ILE A 93 7.87 16.63 6.16
CA ILE A 93 6.49 16.45 6.62
C ILE A 93 6.10 17.64 7.49
N TYR A 94 5.00 18.32 7.16
CA TYR A 94 4.48 19.37 8.03
C TYR A 94 4.12 18.80 9.42
N LYS A 95 4.68 19.43 10.45
CA LYS A 95 4.54 18.98 11.86
C LYS A 95 3.25 19.47 12.50
N ASP A 96 2.60 20.47 11.92
CA ASP A 96 1.32 20.97 12.39
C ASP A 96 0.24 19.94 12.10
N GLY A 97 -0.08 19.18 13.13
CA GLY A 97 -1.29 18.39 13.22
C GLY A 97 -1.65 18.36 14.68
N ASP A 98 -2.77 18.96 15.07
CA ASP A 98 -3.26 18.82 16.43
C ASP A 98 -3.52 17.31 16.67
N PRO A 99 -2.94 16.70 17.72
CA PRO A 99 -3.15 15.29 18.03
C PRO A 99 -4.62 14.89 18.23
N LYS A 100 -5.51 15.87 18.44
CA LYS A 100 -6.97 15.70 18.58
C LYS A 100 -7.73 15.89 17.27
N THR A 101 -7.07 16.32 16.19
CA THR A 101 -7.67 16.58 14.88
C THR A 101 -7.57 15.40 13.91
N PHE A 102 -7.98 15.64 12.67
CA PHE A 102 -8.12 14.67 11.60
C PHE A 102 -6.79 14.45 10.82
N TYR A 103 -5.71 15.14 11.18
CA TYR A 103 -4.41 15.12 10.49
C TYR A 103 -3.48 14.00 11.00
N GLN A 104 -3.97 12.75 11.02
CA GLN A 104 -3.25 11.61 11.60
C GLN A 104 -3.39 10.34 10.76
N THR A 105 -2.48 9.39 11.00
CA THR A 105 -2.63 8.00 10.53
C THR A 105 -4.00 7.45 10.91
N PRO A 106 -4.73 6.82 9.97
CA PRO A 106 -5.88 5.99 10.28
C PRO A 106 -5.57 4.99 11.42
N ARG A 107 -6.47 4.87 12.41
CA ARG A 107 -6.27 4.00 13.59
C ARG A 107 -6.22 2.50 13.26
N LYS A 108 -6.71 2.09 12.09
CA LYS A 108 -6.69 0.70 11.62
C LYS A 108 -6.36 0.68 10.13
N LEU A 109 -5.35 -0.11 9.76
CA LEU A 109 -4.90 -0.33 8.38
C LEU A 109 -5.78 -1.36 7.66
N THR A 110 -7.10 -1.27 7.81
CA THR A 110 -8.03 -2.26 7.25
C THR A 110 -9.12 -1.62 6.40
N GLY A 111 -9.64 -2.40 5.45
CA GLY A 111 -10.73 -1.97 4.59
C GLY A 111 -10.28 -0.96 3.53
N LYS A 112 -11.24 -0.23 2.96
CA LYS A 112 -11.03 0.66 1.80
C LYS A 112 -10.05 1.84 2.01
N TYR A 113 -9.57 2.04 3.23
CA TYR A 113 -8.63 3.09 3.60
C TYR A 113 -7.23 2.54 3.92
N SER A 114 -6.99 1.23 3.72
CA SER A 114 -5.72 0.58 4.04
C SER A 114 -4.54 1.26 3.34
N SER A 115 -4.61 1.54 2.04
CA SER A 115 -3.50 2.15 1.29
C SER A 115 -3.10 3.54 1.83
N GLU A 116 -4.09 4.41 2.12
CA GLU A 116 -3.83 5.70 2.76
C GLU A 116 -3.18 5.51 4.14
N GLY A 117 -3.66 4.54 4.92
CA GLY A 117 -3.08 4.21 6.22
C GLY A 117 -1.63 3.74 6.13
N TYR A 118 -1.34 2.79 5.24
CA TYR A 118 0.00 2.27 5.04
C TYR A 118 0.94 3.37 4.56
N PHE A 119 0.51 4.23 3.64
CA PHE A 119 1.33 5.35 3.19
C PHE A 119 1.70 6.27 4.36
N PHE A 120 0.71 6.68 5.17
CA PHE A 120 0.94 7.54 6.34
C PHE A 120 1.89 6.92 7.36
N GLN A 121 1.78 5.62 7.61
CA GLN A 121 2.70 4.94 8.51
C GLN A 121 4.11 4.87 7.91
N ASN A 122 4.22 4.32 6.71
CA ASN A 122 5.50 4.03 6.08
C ASN A 122 6.29 5.30 5.77
N ILE A 123 5.64 6.40 5.36
CA ILE A 123 6.37 7.64 5.07
C ILE A 123 7.14 8.13 6.30
N ARG A 124 6.51 8.10 7.49
CA ARG A 124 7.13 8.58 8.75
C ARG A 124 8.31 7.73 9.20
N GLU A 125 8.29 6.45 8.87
CA GLU A 125 9.33 5.48 9.25
C GLU A 125 10.38 5.30 8.13
N SER A 126 10.20 5.97 6.98
CA SER A 126 11.06 5.78 5.82
C SER A 126 12.32 6.64 5.83
N LYS A 127 13.35 6.19 5.10
CA LYS A 127 14.59 6.93 4.81
C LYS A 127 14.40 8.22 4.00
N PHE A 128 13.21 8.42 3.43
CA PHE A 128 12.88 9.57 2.60
C PHE A 128 12.57 10.81 3.43
N VAL A 129 12.30 10.70 4.73
CA VAL A 129 12.01 11.88 5.57
C VAL A 129 13.27 12.69 5.82
N THR A 130 13.14 14.01 5.77
CA THR A 130 14.14 14.96 6.30
C THR A 130 13.50 15.90 7.31
N GLU A 131 14.27 16.27 8.32
CA GLU A 131 13.93 17.32 9.28
C GLU A 131 14.36 18.71 8.79
N ASP A 132 15.26 18.78 7.79
CA ASP A 132 15.68 20.03 7.16
C ASP A 132 14.83 20.31 5.91
N PRO A 133 13.95 21.33 5.94
CA PRO A 133 13.13 21.71 4.79
C PRO A 133 13.95 22.22 3.59
N ASN A 134 15.20 22.62 3.78
CA ASN A 134 16.07 23.05 2.67
C ASN A 134 16.60 21.88 1.84
N GLU A 135 16.68 20.68 2.42
CA GLU A 135 17.04 19.45 1.70
C GLU A 135 15.85 18.80 1.01
N ALA A 136 14.62 19.25 1.31
CA ALA A 136 13.40 18.61 0.86
C ALA A 136 13.12 18.89 -0.63
N HIS A 137 12.89 17.79 -1.36
CA HIS A 137 12.45 17.81 -2.75
C HIS A 137 10.94 18.02 -2.83
N LEU A 138 10.18 17.42 -1.91
CA LEU A 138 8.73 17.61 -1.77
C LEU A 138 8.30 17.83 -0.32
N PHE A 139 7.13 18.43 -0.14
CA PHE A 139 6.50 18.71 1.14
C PHE A 139 5.20 17.91 1.28
N PHE A 140 5.14 17.03 2.28
CA PHE A 140 3.95 16.24 2.56
C PHE A 140 2.99 17.00 3.48
N ILE A 141 1.75 17.18 3.02
CA ILE A 141 0.65 17.75 3.80
C ILE A 141 -0.20 16.60 4.37
N PRO A 142 -0.15 16.31 5.69
CA PRO A 142 -0.76 15.12 6.28
C PRO A 142 -2.29 15.27 6.49
N ILE A 143 -3.05 15.39 5.40
CA ILE A 143 -4.51 15.47 5.40
C ILE A 143 -5.12 14.07 5.41
N SER A 144 -5.90 13.70 6.44
CA SER A 144 -6.75 12.50 6.42
C SER A 144 -8.19 12.82 6.82
N CYS A 145 -9.09 12.85 5.84
CA CYS A 145 -10.52 13.10 6.07
C CYS A 145 -11.27 11.89 6.66
N HIS A 146 -10.63 10.71 6.77
CA HIS A 146 -11.27 9.47 7.21
C HIS A 146 -11.99 9.61 8.55
N LYS A 147 -11.32 10.23 9.54
CA LYS A 147 -11.89 10.46 10.88
C LYS A 147 -13.03 11.50 10.85
N MET A 148 -13.02 12.46 9.92
CA MET A 148 -14.08 13.48 9.80
C MET A 148 -15.41 12.82 9.44
N ARG A 149 -15.37 11.87 8.49
CA ARG A 149 -16.53 11.06 8.12
C ARG A 149 -17.04 10.21 9.28
N GLY A 150 -16.14 9.57 10.02
CA GLY A 150 -16.51 8.74 11.19
C GLY A 150 -17.26 9.52 12.28
N LYS A 151 -17.07 10.85 12.34
CA LYS A 151 -17.80 11.75 13.26
C LYS A 151 -19.08 12.34 12.66
N GLY A 152 -19.45 12.00 11.41
CA GLY A 152 -20.63 12.55 10.75
C GLY A 152 -20.49 14.00 10.29
N THR A 153 -19.26 14.50 10.10
CA THR A 153 -19.01 15.85 9.58
C THR A 153 -19.60 15.98 8.17
N SER A 154 -20.32 17.07 7.87
CA SER A 154 -20.83 17.32 6.50
C SER A 154 -19.69 17.62 5.53
N TYR A 155 -19.92 17.46 4.23
CA TYR A 155 -18.88 17.74 3.22
C TYR A 155 -18.42 19.19 3.27
N GLU A 156 -19.35 20.13 3.42
CA GLU A 156 -19.07 21.56 3.49
C GLU A 156 -18.15 21.88 4.68
N ASN A 157 -18.43 21.28 5.85
CA ASN A 157 -17.60 21.45 7.03
C ASN A 157 -16.22 20.79 6.87
N MET A 158 -16.13 19.63 6.21
CA MET A 158 -14.83 19.01 5.91
C MET A 158 -13.98 19.93 5.04
N THR A 159 -14.58 20.54 4.02
CA THR A 159 -13.93 21.49 3.13
C THR A 159 -13.38 22.69 3.89
N ILE A 160 -14.18 23.31 4.76
CA ILE A 160 -13.75 24.43 5.60
C ILE A 160 -12.60 24.01 6.53
N ILE A 161 -12.67 22.83 7.14
CA ILE A 161 -11.63 22.33 8.04
C ILE A 161 -10.30 22.13 7.29
N VAL A 162 -10.34 21.51 6.11
CA VAL A 162 -9.14 21.31 5.27
C VAL A 162 -8.58 22.64 4.80
N GLN A 163 -9.45 23.57 4.37
CA GLN A 163 -9.03 24.90 3.92
C GLN A 163 -8.30 25.64 5.04
N ASN A 164 -8.91 25.77 6.22
CA ASN A 164 -8.30 26.45 7.37
C ASN A 164 -6.96 25.83 7.77
N TYR A 165 -6.83 24.52 7.65
CA TYR A 165 -5.58 23.84 7.94
C TYR A 165 -4.49 24.20 6.94
N VAL A 166 -4.77 24.11 5.64
CA VAL A 166 -3.81 24.48 4.61
C VAL A 166 -3.44 25.96 4.71
N ASP A 167 -4.42 26.86 4.87
CA ASP A 167 -4.18 28.29 5.07
C ASP A 167 -3.29 28.56 6.29
N SER A 168 -3.46 27.81 7.39
CA SER A 168 -2.60 27.93 8.57
C SER A 168 -1.15 27.48 8.30
N LEU A 169 -0.95 26.45 7.47
CA LEU A 169 0.38 26.00 7.05
C LEU A 169 1.05 27.06 6.17
N ILE A 170 0.30 27.63 5.22
CA ILE A 170 0.77 28.69 4.32
C ILE A 170 1.18 29.93 5.10
N ALA A 171 0.37 30.32 6.09
CA ALA A 171 0.66 31.49 6.93
C ALA A 171 1.86 31.26 7.87
N LYS A 172 2.04 30.03 8.36
CA LYS A 172 3.09 29.69 9.34
C LYS A 172 4.46 29.41 8.69
N TYR A 173 4.47 28.80 7.50
CA TYR A 173 5.70 28.33 6.86
C TYR A 173 5.94 28.98 5.51
N PRO A 174 7.19 29.38 5.18
CA PRO A 174 7.48 30.05 3.92
C PRO A 174 7.46 29.10 2.71
N TYR A 175 7.45 27.78 2.92
CA TYR A 175 7.73 26.80 1.87
C TYR A 175 6.67 26.74 0.78
N TRP A 176 5.39 26.99 1.11
CA TRP A 176 4.32 27.01 0.11
C TRP A 176 4.58 28.05 -0.99
N ASN A 177 5.02 29.25 -0.60
CA ASN A 177 5.21 30.37 -1.52
C ASN A 177 6.39 30.17 -2.47
N ARG A 178 7.29 29.20 -2.21
CA ARG A 178 8.43 28.88 -3.08
C ARG A 178 8.00 28.43 -4.48
N THR A 179 6.90 27.69 -4.56
CA THR A 179 6.38 27.07 -5.78
C THR A 179 4.87 27.27 -5.95
N MET A 180 4.26 28.09 -5.08
CA MET A 180 2.82 28.18 -4.91
C MET A 180 2.15 26.82 -4.62
N GLY A 181 2.84 25.93 -3.91
CA GLY A 181 2.34 24.61 -3.52
C GLY A 181 2.60 23.49 -4.53
N ALA A 182 3.42 23.71 -5.56
CA ALA A 182 3.63 22.73 -6.61
C ALA A 182 4.61 21.61 -6.26
N ASP A 183 5.47 21.84 -5.25
CA ASP A 183 6.30 20.82 -4.61
C ASP A 183 5.63 20.24 -3.36
N HIS A 184 4.33 20.46 -3.19
CA HIS A 184 3.54 19.88 -2.10
C HIS A 184 2.72 18.71 -2.60
N PHE A 185 2.47 17.75 -1.72
CA PHE A 185 1.57 16.65 -2.03
C PHE A 185 0.74 16.22 -0.82
N PHE A 186 -0.38 15.57 -1.10
CA PHE A 186 -1.26 15.00 -0.08
C PHE A 186 -1.88 13.69 -0.57
N VAL A 187 -2.30 12.83 0.36
CA VAL A 187 -2.78 11.47 0.04
C VAL A 187 -4.24 11.31 0.47
N THR A 188 -5.09 10.80 -0.44
CA THR A 188 -6.51 10.53 -0.14
C THR A 188 -7.01 9.30 -0.89
N CYS A 189 -7.67 8.37 -0.19
CA CYS A 189 -8.18 7.16 -0.83
C CYS A 189 -9.70 7.08 -1.07
N HIS A 190 -10.43 8.16 -0.85
CA HIS A 190 -11.90 8.13 -0.90
C HIS A 190 -12.48 9.41 -1.52
N ASP A 191 -13.71 9.32 -2.04
CA ASP A 191 -14.47 10.48 -2.58
C ASP A 191 -14.53 11.67 -1.60
N VAL A 192 -14.51 11.38 -0.30
CA VAL A 192 -14.50 12.37 0.78
C VAL A 192 -13.25 13.22 0.72
N GLY A 193 -12.08 12.64 0.43
CA GLY A 193 -10.84 13.41 0.35
C GLY A 193 -10.84 14.32 -0.88
N VAL A 194 -11.40 13.84 -1.98
CA VAL A 194 -11.61 14.64 -3.20
C VAL A 194 -12.53 15.83 -2.88
N ARG A 195 -13.73 15.58 -2.36
CA ARG A 195 -14.70 16.64 -2.02
C ARG A 195 -14.21 17.61 -0.94
N ALA A 196 -13.53 17.10 0.09
CA ALA A 196 -13.00 17.92 1.17
C ALA A 196 -11.86 18.84 0.70
N THR A 197 -11.22 18.55 -0.44
CA THR A 197 -10.14 19.38 -0.99
C THR A 197 -10.60 20.29 -2.13
N GLU A 198 -11.75 20.00 -2.76
CA GLU A 198 -12.33 20.79 -3.86
C GLU A 198 -12.54 22.27 -3.53
N GLY A 199 -12.85 22.63 -2.28
CA GLY A 199 -13.05 24.03 -1.89
C GLY A 199 -11.76 24.84 -1.70
N HIS A 200 -10.58 24.25 -1.93
CA HIS A 200 -9.32 24.97 -1.98
C HIS A 200 -8.68 24.84 -3.38
N PRO A 201 -9.04 25.71 -4.34
CA PRO A 201 -8.63 25.57 -5.74
C PRO A 201 -7.11 25.48 -5.95
N PHE A 202 -6.33 26.27 -5.21
CA PHE A 202 -4.86 26.24 -5.31
C PHE A 202 -4.24 24.92 -4.83
N LEU A 203 -4.84 24.27 -3.84
CA LEU A 203 -4.39 22.95 -3.38
C LEU A 203 -4.61 21.89 -4.46
N VAL A 204 -5.80 21.87 -5.07
CA VAL A 204 -6.13 20.88 -6.12
C VAL A 204 -5.32 21.13 -7.39
N LYS A 205 -5.15 22.40 -7.76
CA LYS A 205 -4.48 22.80 -8.99
C LYS A 205 -2.95 22.63 -8.92
N ASN A 206 -2.33 23.04 -7.82
CA ASN A 206 -0.87 23.12 -7.76
C ASN A 206 -0.25 21.89 -7.10
N ALA A 207 -0.78 21.44 -5.95
CA ALA A 207 -0.21 20.31 -5.23
C ALA A 207 -0.44 18.98 -5.96
N ILE A 208 0.50 18.06 -5.81
CA ILE A 208 0.41 16.69 -6.32
C ILE A 208 -0.63 15.91 -5.49
N ARG A 209 -1.67 15.39 -6.14
CA ARG A 209 -2.68 14.57 -5.48
C ARG A 209 -2.31 13.11 -5.59
N VAL A 210 -2.08 12.44 -4.47
CA VAL A 210 -1.91 10.98 -4.44
C VAL A 210 -3.26 10.38 -4.10
N VAL A 211 -3.96 9.83 -5.10
CA VAL A 211 -5.37 9.45 -4.96
C VAL A 211 -5.63 8.00 -5.29
N CYS A 212 -6.49 7.37 -4.49
CA CYS A 212 -6.99 6.05 -4.89
C CYS A 212 -7.94 6.14 -6.09
N SER A 213 -8.67 7.22 -6.36
CA SER A 213 -9.63 7.28 -7.51
C SER A 213 -9.15 8.21 -8.64
N PRO A 214 -8.12 7.82 -9.40
CA PRO A 214 -7.53 8.62 -10.47
C PRO A 214 -8.39 8.59 -11.75
N SER A 215 -9.52 9.29 -11.73
CA SER A 215 -10.38 9.45 -12.91
C SER A 215 -10.26 10.85 -13.48
N TYR A 216 -10.13 10.94 -14.80
CA TYR A 216 -10.14 12.22 -15.52
C TYR A 216 -11.44 13.00 -15.29
N ASP A 217 -12.56 12.31 -15.03
CA ASP A 217 -13.87 12.93 -14.78
C ASP A 217 -13.94 13.68 -13.44
N VAL A 218 -13.00 13.45 -12.53
CA VAL A 218 -12.94 14.10 -11.20
C VAL A 218 -11.68 14.96 -11.04
N GLY A 219 -11.16 15.48 -12.16
CA GLY A 219 -10.06 16.44 -12.17
C GLY A 219 -8.72 15.84 -11.75
N TYR A 220 -8.52 14.53 -11.98
CA TYR A 220 -7.21 13.90 -11.88
C TYR A 220 -6.35 14.30 -13.09
N ILE A 221 -5.10 14.70 -12.85
CA ILE A 221 -4.18 15.19 -13.86
C ILE A 221 -2.97 14.25 -13.92
N PRO A 222 -2.86 13.29 -14.87
CA PRO A 222 -1.83 12.24 -14.80
C PRO A 222 -0.38 12.73 -14.78
N HIS A 223 -0.09 13.83 -15.47
CA HIS A 223 1.26 14.40 -15.50
C HIS A 223 1.67 15.08 -14.18
N LYS A 224 0.72 15.28 -13.25
CA LYS A 224 0.94 15.91 -11.94
C LYS A 224 0.62 14.98 -10.79
N ASP A 225 -0.53 14.32 -10.84
CA ASP A 225 -1.10 13.50 -9.79
C ASP A 225 -0.58 12.07 -9.84
N VAL A 226 -0.80 11.31 -8.77
CA VAL A 226 -0.34 9.92 -8.62
C VAL A 226 -1.53 9.01 -8.30
N ALA A 227 -1.68 7.96 -9.11
CA ALA A 227 -2.61 6.88 -8.89
C ALA A 227 -2.11 5.93 -7.78
N LEU A 228 -2.81 5.91 -6.64
CA LEU A 228 -2.50 5.07 -5.49
C LEU A 228 -3.24 3.73 -5.58
N PRO A 229 -2.58 2.56 -5.59
CA PRO A 229 -3.28 1.29 -5.61
C PRO A 229 -4.08 1.07 -4.32
N GLN A 230 -5.40 0.92 -4.44
CA GLN A 230 -6.25 0.59 -3.30
C GLN A 230 -6.18 -0.90 -3.00
N VAL A 231 -5.81 -1.27 -1.78
CA VAL A 231 -5.77 -2.66 -1.32
C VAL A 231 -6.75 -2.91 -0.18
N LEU A 232 -7.12 -4.17 0.02
CA LEU A 232 -7.85 -4.66 1.20
C LEU A 232 -6.97 -5.62 2.02
N GLN A 233 -5.80 -5.14 2.44
CA GLN A 233 -4.91 -5.92 3.30
C GLN A 233 -5.38 -5.95 4.77
N PRO A 234 -5.03 -7.00 5.55
CA PRO A 234 -4.28 -8.20 5.12
C PRO A 234 -5.09 -9.10 4.17
N PHE A 235 -4.41 -9.71 3.20
CA PHE A 235 -5.04 -10.67 2.31
C PHE A 235 -5.42 -11.94 3.08
N ALA A 236 -6.63 -12.45 2.84
CA ALA A 236 -7.16 -13.60 3.59
C ALA A 236 -6.51 -14.95 3.18
N LEU A 237 -5.89 -14.99 2.01
CA LEU A 237 -5.21 -16.14 1.44
C LEU A 237 -3.85 -15.69 0.84
N PRO A 238 -2.87 -16.61 0.67
CA PRO A 238 -1.55 -16.29 0.11
C PRO A 238 -1.61 -15.70 -1.31
N ALA A 239 -0.48 -15.23 -1.85
CA ALA A 239 -0.45 -14.83 -3.26
C ALA A 239 -0.67 -16.04 -4.18
N GLY A 240 -1.31 -15.82 -5.33
CA GLY A 240 -1.36 -16.80 -6.43
C GLY A 240 -0.02 -16.85 -7.16
N GLY A 241 0.25 -17.94 -7.88
CA GLY A 241 1.56 -18.19 -8.48
C GLY A 241 1.49 -19.21 -9.61
N ASN A 242 2.21 -20.32 -9.48
CA ASN A 242 2.26 -21.40 -10.49
C ASN A 242 0.98 -22.25 -10.50
N ASP A 243 -0.17 -21.63 -10.73
CA ASP A 243 -1.50 -22.24 -10.63
C ASP A 243 -2.33 -22.13 -11.92
N ILE A 244 -1.67 -21.89 -13.07
CA ILE A 244 -2.29 -21.78 -14.40
C ILE A 244 -3.24 -22.95 -14.68
N GLU A 245 -2.82 -24.19 -14.41
CA GLU A 245 -3.61 -25.41 -14.65
C GLU A 245 -4.87 -25.50 -13.77
N ASN A 246 -4.90 -24.81 -12.64
CA ASN A 246 -6.04 -24.81 -11.73
C ASN A 246 -7.12 -23.79 -12.12
N ARG A 247 -6.86 -22.94 -13.13
CA ARG A 247 -7.72 -21.84 -13.57
C ARG A 247 -8.68 -22.29 -14.67
N THR A 248 -9.79 -22.90 -14.25
CA THR A 248 -10.78 -23.50 -15.14
C THR A 248 -11.96 -22.59 -15.49
N THR A 249 -12.25 -21.56 -14.68
CA THR A 249 -13.31 -20.57 -14.96
C THR A 249 -12.78 -19.50 -15.90
N LEU A 250 -13.52 -19.16 -16.96
CA LEU A 250 -13.06 -18.16 -17.94
C LEU A 250 -12.99 -16.77 -17.31
N GLY A 251 -14.10 -16.30 -16.74
CA GLY A 251 -14.20 -14.95 -16.18
C GLY A 251 -14.95 -14.89 -14.87
N PHE A 252 -14.59 -13.95 -13.99
CA PHE A 252 -15.25 -13.77 -12.70
C PHE A 252 -15.53 -12.30 -12.39
N TRP A 253 -16.74 -12.03 -11.87
CA TRP A 253 -17.06 -10.80 -11.17
C TRP A 253 -18.14 -11.04 -10.12
N ALA A 254 -17.96 -10.46 -8.93
CA ALA A 254 -19.05 -10.30 -7.97
C ALA A 254 -19.05 -8.91 -7.34
N GLY A 255 -20.22 -8.26 -7.26
CA GLY A 255 -20.32 -6.91 -6.74
C GLY A 255 -21.70 -6.26 -6.83
N HIS A 256 -21.78 -5.01 -6.38
CA HIS A 256 -23.00 -4.20 -6.45
C HIS A 256 -23.15 -3.56 -7.83
N ARG A 257 -24.38 -3.49 -8.33
CA ARG A 257 -24.78 -2.73 -9.53
C ARG A 257 -24.86 -1.22 -9.27
N ASN A 258 -23.75 -0.61 -8.84
CA ASN A 258 -23.69 0.80 -8.44
C ASN A 258 -23.11 1.74 -9.53
N SER A 259 -22.98 1.27 -10.76
CA SER A 259 -22.57 2.04 -11.94
C SER A 259 -23.24 1.50 -13.19
N LYS A 260 -23.30 2.30 -14.24
CA LYS A 260 -23.89 1.93 -15.53
C LYS A 260 -23.27 0.63 -16.07
N ILE A 261 -21.94 0.55 -16.10
CA ILE A 261 -21.22 -0.62 -16.60
C ILE A 261 -21.47 -1.88 -15.76
N ARG A 262 -21.56 -1.78 -14.43
CA ARG A 262 -21.86 -2.94 -13.56
C ARG A 262 -23.29 -3.45 -13.74
N VAL A 263 -24.24 -2.55 -14.00
CA VAL A 263 -25.61 -2.94 -14.35
C VAL A 263 -25.62 -3.72 -15.67
N ILE A 264 -24.92 -3.22 -16.69
CA ILE A 264 -24.85 -3.86 -18.01
C ILE A 264 -24.15 -5.23 -17.90
N LEU A 265 -22.96 -5.28 -17.30
CA LEU A 265 -22.19 -6.53 -17.10
C LEU A 265 -23.05 -7.61 -16.44
N ALA A 266 -23.72 -7.26 -15.34
CA ALA A 266 -24.54 -8.22 -14.62
C ALA A 266 -25.74 -8.69 -15.45
N ARG A 267 -26.48 -7.78 -16.10
CA ARG A 267 -27.63 -8.15 -16.93
C ARG A 267 -27.24 -9.01 -18.13
N GLN A 268 -26.10 -8.72 -18.74
CA GLN A 268 -25.65 -9.41 -19.94
C GLN A 268 -25.15 -10.83 -19.64
N TRP A 269 -24.49 -11.04 -18.49
CA TRP A 269 -23.69 -12.25 -18.26
C TRP A 269 -24.03 -13.02 -16.98
N GLU A 270 -25.03 -12.64 -16.17
CA GLU A 270 -25.38 -13.35 -14.92
C GLU A 270 -25.80 -14.82 -15.09
N ASN A 271 -26.23 -15.21 -16.30
CA ASN A 271 -26.68 -16.57 -16.60
C ASN A 271 -25.68 -17.35 -17.48
N ASP A 272 -24.47 -16.83 -17.70
CA ASP A 272 -23.45 -17.53 -18.50
C ASP A 272 -22.81 -18.68 -17.70
N THR A 273 -22.35 -19.72 -18.41
CA THR A 273 -21.75 -20.92 -17.81
C THR A 273 -20.24 -20.86 -17.67
N GLU A 274 -19.57 -19.98 -18.41
CA GLU A 274 -18.11 -19.79 -18.38
C GLU A 274 -17.70 -18.50 -17.64
N LEU A 275 -18.59 -17.50 -17.61
CA LEU A 275 -18.44 -16.28 -16.82
C LEU A 275 -19.22 -16.38 -15.50
N ASP A 276 -18.51 -16.52 -14.37
CA ASP A 276 -19.09 -16.51 -13.02
C ASP A 276 -19.39 -15.06 -12.59
N ILE A 277 -20.59 -14.60 -12.92
CA ILE A 277 -21.05 -13.22 -12.67
C ILE A 277 -22.13 -13.23 -11.58
N SER A 278 -21.85 -12.59 -10.44
CA SER A 278 -22.77 -12.56 -9.29
C SER A 278 -23.10 -11.14 -8.82
N ASN A 279 -24.40 -10.84 -8.74
CA ASN A 279 -24.92 -9.57 -8.24
C ASN A 279 -25.15 -9.53 -6.71
N ASN A 280 -24.80 -10.59 -5.97
CA ASN A 280 -25.04 -10.65 -4.54
C ASN A 280 -23.76 -10.45 -3.73
N ARG A 281 -23.88 -9.80 -2.56
CA ARG A 281 -22.78 -9.85 -1.58
C ARG A 281 -22.59 -11.32 -1.20
N ILE A 282 -21.38 -11.83 -1.39
CA ILE A 282 -21.01 -13.09 -0.74
C ILE A 282 -21.20 -12.88 0.77
N ASN A 283 -21.96 -13.78 1.41
CA ASN A 283 -22.34 -13.66 2.82
C ASN A 283 -21.09 -13.43 3.68
N ARG A 284 -21.03 -12.34 4.45
CA ARG A 284 -19.82 -11.97 5.21
C ARG A 284 -19.35 -13.02 6.24
N ALA A 285 -20.22 -13.91 6.69
CA ALA A 285 -19.89 -14.93 7.71
C ALA A 285 -19.17 -16.16 7.15
N THR A 286 -19.45 -16.54 5.89
CA THR A 286 -18.81 -17.67 5.17
C THR A 286 -17.98 -17.21 3.97
N GLY A 287 -18.10 -15.94 3.61
CA GLY A 287 -17.88 -15.43 2.28
C GLY A 287 -16.53 -14.84 1.92
N PRO A 288 -15.68 -14.34 2.84
CA PRO A 288 -14.35 -13.89 2.44
C PRO A 288 -13.61 -15.06 1.79
N LEU A 289 -13.36 -16.14 2.52
CA LEU A 289 -12.58 -17.27 1.99
C LEU A 289 -13.20 -17.88 0.74
N VAL A 290 -14.54 -17.94 0.65
CA VAL A 290 -15.23 -18.44 -0.55
C VAL A 290 -15.08 -17.47 -1.74
N TYR A 291 -15.16 -16.15 -1.50
CA TYR A 291 -14.92 -15.12 -2.50
C TYR A 291 -13.48 -15.18 -3.01
N GLN A 292 -12.50 -15.19 -2.09
CA GLN A 292 -11.10 -15.21 -2.44
C GLN A 292 -10.70 -16.49 -3.19
N LYS A 293 -11.29 -17.65 -2.84
CA LYS A 293 -11.08 -18.92 -3.58
C LYS A 293 -11.51 -18.88 -5.04
N ARG A 294 -12.45 -18.00 -5.43
CA ARG A 294 -12.87 -17.88 -6.85
C ARG A 294 -11.76 -17.29 -7.72
N PHE A 295 -10.95 -16.37 -7.19
CA PHE A 295 -9.84 -15.78 -7.94
C PHE A 295 -8.81 -16.84 -8.37
N TYR A 296 -8.48 -17.81 -7.51
CA TYR A 296 -7.51 -18.88 -7.83
C TYR A 296 -7.97 -19.82 -8.95
N ARG A 297 -9.28 -19.94 -9.16
CA ARG A 297 -9.87 -20.84 -10.16
C ARG A 297 -10.23 -20.13 -11.46
N THR A 298 -10.03 -18.81 -11.52
CA THR A 298 -10.45 -17.99 -12.65
C THR A 298 -9.24 -17.53 -13.46
N LYS A 299 -9.36 -17.57 -14.79
CA LYS A 299 -8.35 -16.99 -15.69
C LYS A 299 -8.38 -15.46 -15.65
N PHE A 300 -9.55 -14.88 -15.89
CA PHE A 300 -9.73 -13.44 -16.05
C PHE A 300 -10.69 -12.83 -15.00
N CYS A 301 -10.22 -11.86 -14.22
CA CYS A 301 -11.03 -11.19 -13.20
C CYS A 301 -11.52 -9.83 -13.70
N ILE A 302 -12.82 -9.73 -13.93
CA ILE A 302 -13.42 -8.55 -14.55
C ILE A 302 -13.51 -7.43 -13.52
N CYS A 303 -12.92 -6.29 -13.86
CA CYS A 303 -12.80 -5.12 -13.01
C CYS A 303 -13.57 -3.94 -13.61
N PRO A 304 -14.92 -3.95 -13.53
CA PRO A 304 -15.74 -2.87 -14.06
C PRO A 304 -15.70 -1.63 -13.15
N GLY A 305 -15.64 -0.46 -13.79
CA GLY A 305 -15.74 0.85 -13.12
C GLY A 305 -16.93 0.92 -12.16
N GLY A 306 -16.73 1.49 -10.97
CA GLY A 306 -17.79 1.66 -9.96
C GLY A 306 -18.40 3.05 -9.97
N SER A 307 -19.07 3.42 -8.87
CA SER A 307 -19.41 4.83 -8.60
C SER A 307 -18.16 5.72 -8.47
N GLN A 308 -17.02 5.09 -8.20
CA GLN A 308 -15.68 5.61 -8.43
C GLN A 308 -14.93 4.58 -9.27
N VAL A 309 -13.96 5.02 -10.08
CA VAL A 309 -13.21 4.13 -10.99
C VAL A 309 -12.40 3.08 -10.23
N ASN A 310 -11.91 3.39 -9.03
CA ASN A 310 -11.06 2.47 -8.30
C ASN A 310 -11.83 1.41 -7.51
N SER A 311 -11.28 0.20 -7.53
CA SER A 311 -11.71 -0.94 -6.75
C SER A 311 -10.51 -1.79 -6.36
N ALA A 312 -10.45 -2.16 -5.08
CA ALA A 312 -9.52 -3.17 -4.57
C ALA A 312 -9.57 -4.52 -5.31
N ARG A 313 -10.61 -4.78 -6.12
CA ARG A 313 -10.67 -5.97 -6.97
C ARG A 313 -9.46 -6.06 -7.90
N ILE A 314 -8.94 -4.93 -8.39
CA ILE A 314 -7.76 -4.93 -9.26
C ILE A 314 -6.57 -5.52 -8.51
N THR A 315 -6.29 -5.04 -7.30
CA THR A 315 -5.20 -5.54 -6.47
C THR A 315 -5.45 -6.96 -5.97
N ASP A 316 -6.70 -7.32 -5.66
CA ASP A 316 -7.07 -8.69 -5.29
C ASP A 316 -6.82 -9.65 -6.47
N SER A 317 -7.15 -9.23 -7.69
CA SER A 317 -6.92 -10.01 -8.92
C SER A 317 -5.43 -10.26 -9.12
N ILE A 318 -4.62 -9.20 -9.04
CA ILE A 318 -3.15 -9.28 -9.13
C ILE A 318 -2.62 -10.20 -8.01
N HIS A 319 -2.97 -9.95 -6.76
CA HIS A 319 -2.50 -10.73 -5.62
C HIS A 319 -2.84 -12.22 -5.73
N TYR A 320 -4.05 -12.56 -6.15
CA TYR A 320 -4.49 -13.97 -6.29
C TYR A 320 -4.17 -14.59 -7.65
N GLY A 321 -3.37 -13.94 -8.50
CA GLY A 321 -2.94 -14.50 -9.78
C GLY A 321 -3.99 -14.46 -10.90
N CYS A 322 -5.12 -13.79 -10.70
CA CYS A 322 -6.19 -13.72 -11.71
C CYS A 322 -5.95 -12.53 -12.64
N VAL A 323 -5.80 -12.75 -13.95
CA VAL A 323 -5.49 -11.69 -14.92
C VAL A 323 -6.60 -10.63 -14.90
N PRO A 324 -6.34 -9.37 -14.50
CA PRO A 324 -7.38 -8.37 -14.41
C PRO A 324 -7.85 -7.96 -15.80
N VAL A 325 -9.16 -7.89 -15.98
CA VAL A 325 -9.80 -7.28 -17.16
C VAL A 325 -10.31 -5.91 -16.75
N ILE A 326 -9.59 -4.86 -17.12
CA ILE A 326 -9.97 -3.48 -16.81
C ILE A 326 -11.10 -3.09 -17.75
N LEU A 327 -12.26 -2.75 -17.18
CA LEU A 327 -13.46 -2.34 -17.92
C LEU A 327 -14.00 -1.04 -17.32
N SER A 328 -13.21 0.02 -17.47
CA SER A 328 -13.50 1.36 -16.95
C SER A 328 -12.88 2.38 -17.87
N ASP A 329 -13.71 3.20 -18.50
CA ASP A 329 -13.23 4.32 -19.29
C ASP A 329 -12.67 5.41 -18.34
N PHE A 330 -11.76 6.25 -18.86
CA PHE A 330 -11.19 7.39 -18.12
C PHE A 330 -10.55 7.05 -16.77
N TYR A 331 -9.93 5.88 -16.66
CA TYR A 331 -9.22 5.46 -15.45
C TYR A 331 -7.71 5.42 -15.71
N ASP A 332 -6.95 6.20 -14.95
CA ASP A 332 -5.49 6.13 -14.96
C ASP A 332 -5.02 5.07 -13.97
N LEU A 333 -4.40 4.00 -14.49
CA LEU A 333 -4.06 2.84 -13.67
C LEU A 333 -2.86 3.15 -12.76
N PRO A 334 -2.76 2.55 -11.56
CA PRO A 334 -1.58 2.70 -10.73
C PRO A 334 -0.32 2.27 -11.47
N PHE A 335 0.73 3.08 -11.40
CA PHE A 335 2.04 2.81 -11.99
C PHE A 335 2.05 2.74 -13.53
N ASN A 336 1.05 3.32 -14.20
CA ASN A 336 0.89 3.22 -15.65
C ASN A 336 2.10 3.74 -16.44
N ASP A 337 2.81 4.75 -15.92
CA ASP A 337 4.04 5.29 -16.53
C ASP A 337 5.26 4.37 -16.31
N ILE A 338 5.19 3.42 -15.37
CA ILE A 338 6.30 2.60 -14.91
C ILE A 338 6.22 1.17 -15.44
N ILE A 339 5.05 0.53 -15.32
CA ILE A 339 4.78 -0.84 -15.74
C ILE A 339 3.76 -0.88 -16.88
N ASP A 340 3.98 -1.76 -17.85
CA ASP A 340 3.08 -1.92 -18.99
C ASP A 340 1.92 -2.84 -18.62
N TRP A 341 0.77 -2.25 -18.32
CA TRP A 341 -0.46 -3.01 -17.99
C TRP A 341 -0.86 -4.02 -19.06
N ARG A 342 -0.55 -3.78 -20.34
CA ARG A 342 -0.90 -4.71 -21.43
C ARG A 342 -0.13 -6.02 -21.36
N LYS A 343 0.98 -6.07 -20.59
CA LYS A 343 1.79 -7.27 -20.42
C LYS A 343 1.23 -8.23 -19.37
N PHE A 344 0.28 -7.79 -18.54
CA PHE A 344 -0.26 -8.61 -17.45
C PHE A 344 -1.77 -8.43 -17.20
N ALA A 345 -2.44 -7.62 -18.01
CA ALA A 345 -3.88 -7.32 -17.91
C ALA A 345 -4.52 -7.22 -19.30
N VAL A 346 -5.85 -7.34 -19.34
CA VAL A 346 -6.65 -7.07 -20.53
C VAL A 346 -7.37 -5.74 -20.30
N VAL A 347 -7.07 -4.71 -21.11
CA VAL A 347 -7.67 -3.38 -20.95
C VAL A 347 -8.70 -3.16 -22.06
N LEU A 348 -9.97 -3.01 -21.68
CA LEU A 348 -11.11 -2.91 -22.59
C LEU A 348 -11.87 -1.59 -22.37
N ARG A 349 -12.57 -1.13 -23.41
CA ARG A 349 -13.52 -0.02 -23.27
C ARG A 349 -14.82 -0.55 -22.67
N GLU A 350 -15.57 0.30 -21.97
CA GLU A 350 -16.83 -0.12 -21.36
C GLU A 350 -17.82 -0.74 -22.36
N LYS A 351 -17.84 -0.24 -23.60
CA LYS A 351 -18.71 -0.79 -24.67
C LYS A 351 -18.37 -2.21 -25.09
N ASP A 352 -17.13 -2.66 -24.87
CA ASP A 352 -16.68 -4.00 -25.25
C ASP A 352 -17.27 -5.08 -24.30
N VAL A 353 -18.05 -4.68 -23.28
CA VAL A 353 -18.81 -5.57 -22.38
C VAL A 353 -19.74 -6.53 -23.11
N TYR A 354 -20.28 -6.15 -24.27
CA TYR A 354 -21.18 -7.00 -25.05
C TYR A 354 -20.45 -8.15 -25.78
N ASP A 355 -19.16 -7.94 -26.09
CA ASP A 355 -18.29 -8.92 -26.75
C ASP A 355 -17.32 -9.60 -25.76
N LEU A 356 -17.45 -9.31 -24.46
CA LEU A 356 -16.50 -9.68 -23.41
C LEU A 356 -16.11 -11.17 -23.48
N LYS A 357 -17.09 -12.07 -23.54
CA LYS A 357 -16.83 -13.52 -23.60
C LYS A 357 -16.01 -13.88 -24.83
N GLN A 358 -16.35 -13.34 -26.00
CA GLN A 358 -15.66 -13.62 -27.24
C GLN A 358 -14.21 -13.11 -27.20
N ILE A 359 -14.01 -11.89 -26.69
CA ILE A 359 -12.68 -11.30 -26.51
C ILE A 359 -11.81 -12.21 -25.63
N LEU A 360 -12.33 -12.65 -24.48
CA LEU A 360 -11.57 -13.50 -23.55
C LEU A 360 -11.29 -14.90 -24.13
N LYS A 361 -12.21 -15.48 -24.92
CA LYS A 361 -12.00 -16.78 -25.58
C LYS A 361 -11.01 -16.72 -26.74
N ASN A 362 -10.84 -15.55 -27.35
CA ASN A 362 -9.86 -15.35 -28.42
C ASN A 362 -8.42 -15.27 -27.90
N ILE A 363 -8.22 -15.05 -26.59
CA ILE A 363 -6.90 -15.10 -25.97
C ILE A 363 -6.48 -16.58 -25.87
N THR A 364 -5.40 -16.92 -26.56
CA THR A 364 -4.84 -18.26 -26.58
C THR A 364 -4.30 -18.66 -25.20
N GLN A 365 -4.11 -19.97 -24.97
CA GLN A 365 -3.53 -20.45 -23.72
C GLN A 365 -2.10 -19.93 -23.51
N GLU A 366 -1.32 -19.74 -24.58
CA GLU A 366 0.04 -19.18 -24.53
C GLU A 366 0.05 -17.69 -24.14
N GLU A 367 -0.84 -16.90 -24.74
CA GLU A 367 -1.02 -15.49 -24.37
C GLU A 367 -1.50 -15.36 -22.93
N PHE A 368 -2.45 -16.20 -22.49
CA PHE A 368 -2.89 -16.24 -21.10
C PHE A 368 -1.74 -16.59 -20.14
N ALA A 369 -0.93 -17.61 -20.46
CA ALA A 369 0.22 -17.98 -19.65
C ALA A 369 1.23 -16.83 -19.55
N THR A 370 1.45 -16.09 -20.64
CA THR A 370 2.32 -14.90 -20.67
C THR A 370 1.78 -13.81 -19.75
N LEU A 371 0.49 -13.46 -19.89
CA LEU A 371 -0.18 -12.47 -19.03
C LEU A 371 -0.08 -12.86 -17.55
N HIS A 372 -0.36 -14.13 -17.24
CA HIS A 372 -0.31 -14.67 -15.88
C HIS A 372 1.10 -14.62 -15.28
N ASN A 373 2.12 -15.07 -16.02
CA ASN A 373 3.50 -15.05 -15.55
C ASN A 373 3.99 -13.63 -15.27
N ASN A 374 3.62 -12.67 -16.14
CA ASN A 374 3.94 -11.26 -15.92
C ASN A 374 3.16 -10.65 -14.75
N LEU A 375 1.90 -11.08 -14.54
CA LEU A 375 1.11 -10.69 -13.39
C LEU A 375 1.79 -11.11 -12.07
N VAL A 376 2.31 -12.34 -12.00
CA VAL A 376 3.07 -12.81 -10.83
C VAL A 376 4.31 -11.95 -10.57
N LYS A 377 5.03 -11.52 -11.62
CA LYS A 377 6.18 -10.61 -11.47
C LYS A 377 5.80 -9.26 -10.86
N VAL A 378 4.63 -8.70 -11.20
CA VAL A 378 4.21 -7.37 -10.73
C VAL A 378 3.52 -7.37 -9.37
N GLN A 379 3.12 -8.52 -8.82
CA GLN A 379 2.42 -8.63 -7.53
C GLN A 379 3.07 -7.81 -6.40
N LYS A 380 4.40 -7.86 -6.32
CA LYS A 380 5.19 -7.13 -5.32
C LYS A 380 4.89 -5.63 -5.31
N HIS A 381 4.65 -5.02 -6.47
CA HIS A 381 4.39 -3.59 -6.62
C HIS A 381 3.02 -3.16 -6.07
N PHE A 382 2.10 -4.10 -5.85
CA PHE A 382 0.76 -3.84 -5.34
C PHE A 382 0.58 -4.30 -3.88
N GLN A 383 1.63 -4.82 -3.26
CA GLN A 383 1.64 -5.23 -1.86
C GLN A 383 2.16 -4.10 -0.98
N TRP A 384 1.46 -3.79 0.12
CA TRP A 384 1.97 -2.86 1.13
C TRP A 384 2.64 -3.64 2.25
N ASN A 385 3.92 -3.36 2.51
CA ASN A 385 4.66 -3.92 3.64
C ASN A 385 4.88 -2.86 4.71
N SER A 386 5.02 -3.28 5.96
CA SER A 386 5.40 -2.40 7.06
C SER A 386 6.34 -3.19 8.00
N PRO A 387 7.65 -2.87 8.06
CA PRO A 387 8.31 -1.77 7.33
C PRO A 387 8.27 -1.95 5.80
N PRO A 388 8.30 -0.85 5.02
CA PRO A 388 8.27 -0.93 3.57
C PRO A 388 9.56 -1.57 3.01
N ILE A 389 9.44 -2.31 1.91
CA ILE A 389 10.57 -2.99 1.25
C ILE A 389 10.73 -2.52 -0.19
N ARG A 390 11.94 -2.62 -0.75
CA ARG A 390 12.27 -2.16 -2.11
C ARG A 390 11.25 -2.70 -3.13
N HIS A 391 10.76 -1.83 -4.01
CA HIS A 391 9.78 -2.10 -5.07
C HIS A 391 8.37 -2.49 -4.58
N ASP A 392 8.05 -2.39 -3.29
CA ASP A 392 6.68 -2.56 -2.81
C ASP A 392 5.77 -1.37 -3.17
N ALA A 393 4.48 -1.44 -2.86
CA ALA A 393 3.52 -0.38 -3.18
C ALA A 393 3.92 0.98 -2.62
N PHE A 394 4.52 1.03 -1.42
CA PHE A 394 5.01 2.29 -0.87
C PHE A 394 6.16 2.86 -1.69
N HIS A 395 7.18 2.06 -1.99
CA HIS A 395 8.33 2.52 -2.76
C HIS A 395 7.96 2.89 -4.20
N MET A 396 7.03 2.17 -4.83
CA MET A 396 6.54 2.51 -6.16
C MET A 396 5.80 3.85 -6.17
N VAL A 397 5.02 4.15 -5.13
CA VAL A 397 4.38 5.48 -4.96
C VAL A 397 5.42 6.57 -4.69
N MET A 398 6.46 6.28 -3.89
CA MET A 398 7.57 7.21 -3.69
C MET A 398 8.31 7.49 -5.00
N TYR A 399 8.43 6.49 -5.87
CA TYR A 399 9.02 6.65 -7.19
C TYR A 399 8.14 7.48 -8.12
N GLU A 400 6.81 7.30 -8.11
CA GLU A 400 5.90 8.20 -8.84
C GLU A 400 6.03 9.66 -8.38
N LEU A 401 6.12 9.90 -7.07
CA LEU A 401 6.35 11.23 -6.50
C LEU A 401 7.71 11.80 -6.92
N TRP A 402 8.75 10.96 -6.93
CA TRP A 402 10.05 11.32 -7.48
C TRP A 402 9.93 11.72 -8.95
N LEU A 403 9.19 11.02 -9.80
CA LEU A 403 9.03 11.45 -11.19
C LEU A 403 8.36 12.84 -11.33
N ARG A 404 7.53 13.25 -10.37
CA ARG A 404 6.81 14.53 -10.37
C ARG A 404 7.54 15.69 -9.71
N HIS A 405 8.66 15.44 -9.02
CA HIS A 405 9.36 16.49 -8.25
C HIS A 405 10.01 17.60 -9.10
N HIS A 406 10.15 17.38 -10.41
CA HIS A 406 10.69 18.37 -11.35
C HIS A 406 9.63 19.01 -12.24
N VAL A 407 8.40 18.48 -12.27
CA VAL A 407 7.42 18.79 -13.32
C VAL A 407 6.79 20.17 -13.15
N ILE A 408 6.93 20.83 -12.00
CA ILE A 408 6.29 22.12 -11.76
C ILE A 408 7.24 23.11 -11.10
N LYS A 409 7.98 23.85 -11.92
CA LYS A 409 8.58 25.14 -11.56
C LYS A 409 7.98 26.19 -12.50
N TYR A 410 7.07 27.01 -11.98
CA TYR A 410 6.57 28.20 -12.69
C TYR A 410 7.55 29.34 -12.59
#